data_AF-A0A1I3CHM5-F1
#
_entry.id   AF-A0A1I3CHM5-F1
#
_cell.length_a   1.000
_cell.length_b   1.000
_cell.length_c   1.000
_cell.angle_alpha   90.00
_cell.angle_beta   90.00
_cell.angle_gamma   90.00
#
_symmetry.space_group_name_H-M   'P 1'
#
loop_
_entity.id
_entity.type
_entity.pdbx_description
1 polymer ?
#
loop_
_entity_poly.entity_id
_entity_poly.type
_entity_poly.pdbx_seq_one_letter_code
_entity_poly.pdbx_strand_id
1 'polypeptide(L)'
;MEVVSIPNVLYNPTDRISPYLMGKAGAASPEGNDGSLETLRAQKFNYRSQITELDRISADANAEKISDLSGQLKKVEDQIKDVASDHFFGEAYTVSISPEAQAMYGLAADKELSAQQDKML
;
A
#
# COMPACT_ATOMS: atom_id res chain seq x y z
N MET A 1 10.03 24.10 -3.00
CA MET A 1 10.83 22.87 -2.99
C MET A 1 11.95 23.07 -1.99
N GLU A 2 12.02 22.24 -0.96
CA GLU A 2 13.13 22.27 0.00
C GLU A 2 14.30 21.51 -0.64
N VAL A 3 15.35 22.24 -1.04
CA VAL A 3 16.55 21.68 -1.66
C VAL A 3 17.54 21.37 -0.53
N VAL A 4 17.57 20.12 -0.08
CA VAL A 4 18.53 19.68 0.94
C VAL A 4 19.88 19.42 0.28
N SER A 5 20.84 20.31 0.53
CA SER A 5 22.22 20.23 0.05
C SER A 5 22.99 19.13 0.80
N ILE A 6 23.54 18.14 0.08
CA ILE A 6 24.40 17.08 0.64
C ILE A 6 25.60 17.66 1.43
N PRO A 7 26.28 18.74 0.97
CA PRO A 7 27.29 19.42 1.78
C PRO A 7 26.81 19.85 3.17
N ASN A 8 25.60 20.42 3.32
CA ASN A 8 25.12 20.91 4.62
C ASN A 8 24.93 19.78 5.64
N VAL A 9 24.49 18.60 5.18
CA VAL A 9 24.31 17.39 6.00
C VAL A 9 25.65 16.89 6.56
N LEU A 10 26.74 17.07 5.80
CA LEU A 10 28.09 16.67 6.22
C LEU A 10 28.71 17.64 7.24
N TYR A 11 28.32 18.92 7.22
CA TYR A 11 28.82 19.94 8.16
C TYR A 11 28.00 20.03 9.45
N ASN A 12 26.75 19.55 9.47
CA ASN A 12 25.92 19.49 10.67
C ASN A 12 25.21 18.13 10.78
N PRO A 13 25.64 17.23 11.70
CA PRO A 13 25.08 15.88 11.83
C PRO A 13 23.63 15.86 12.34
N THR A 14 23.09 17.00 12.77
CA THR A 14 21.67 17.19 13.11
C THR A 14 20.82 17.46 11.86
N ASP A 15 21.41 18.00 10.79
CA ASP A 15 20.76 18.24 9.49
C ASP A 15 20.73 16.97 8.65
N ARG A 16 20.22 15.87 9.23
CA ARG A 16 20.10 14.60 8.50
C ARG A 16 19.09 14.74 7.37
N ILE A 17 19.42 14.18 6.21
CA ILE A 17 18.45 14.04 5.12
C ILE A 17 17.31 13.17 5.64
N SER A 18 16.07 13.65 5.51
CA SER A 18 14.89 12.87 5.87
C SER A 18 14.93 11.50 5.16
N PRO A 19 14.72 10.38 5.89
CA PRO A 19 14.66 9.04 5.30
C PRO A 19 13.70 8.98 4.10
N TYR A 20 12.61 9.75 4.14
CA TYR A 20 11.67 9.85 3.02
C TYR A 20 12.32 10.39 1.74
N LEU A 21 13.13 11.45 1.85
CA LEU A 21 13.83 12.02 0.70
C LEU A 21 14.90 11.07 0.17
N MET A 22 15.58 10.32 1.05
CA MET A 22 16.54 9.29 0.65
C MET A 22 15.84 8.15 -0.12
N GLY A 23 14.71 7.67 0.39
CA GLY A 23 13.90 6.65 -0.27
C GLY A 23 13.38 7.09 -1.65
N LYS A 24 13.04 8.38 -1.79
CA LYS A 24 12.60 8.96 -3.06
C LYS A 24 13.77 9.12 -4.06
N ALA A 25 14.94 9.55 -3.59
CA ALA A 25 16.11 9.78 -4.44
C ALA A 25 16.76 8.48 -4.97
N GLY A 26 16.54 7.34 -4.27
CA GLY A 26 17.03 6.03 -4.71
C GLY A 26 16.14 5.30 -5.72
N ALA A 27 15.03 5.90 -6.15
CA ALA A 27 14.11 5.29 -7.13
C ALA A 27 14.68 5.39 -8.55
N ALA A 28 14.52 4.32 -9.34
CA ALA A 28 15.26 4.13 -10.59
C ALA A 28 14.74 4.93 -11.80
N SER A 29 13.58 5.60 -11.78
CA SER A 29 13.12 6.45 -12.89
C SER A 29 11.84 7.26 -12.54
N PRO A 30 11.93 8.59 -12.36
CA PRO A 30 10.76 9.42 -12.04
C PRO A 30 9.87 9.78 -13.24
N GLU A 31 10.20 9.31 -14.46
CA GLU A 31 9.51 9.71 -15.70
C GLU A 31 8.38 8.77 -16.16
N GLY A 32 8.22 7.61 -15.50
CA GLY A 32 7.03 6.78 -15.68
C GLY A 32 5.84 7.35 -14.89
N ASN A 33 4.63 6.92 -15.19
CA ASN A 33 3.39 7.22 -14.43
C ASN A 33 3.43 6.68 -12.96
N ASP A 34 4.62 6.34 -12.47
CA ASP A 34 4.99 5.58 -11.27
C ASP A 34 5.31 6.46 -10.05
N GLY A 35 5.12 7.79 -10.13
CA GLY A 35 5.37 8.69 -9.01
C GLY A 35 4.58 8.32 -7.74
N SER A 36 3.45 7.61 -7.88
CA SER A 36 2.70 7.01 -6.77
C SER A 36 3.46 5.86 -6.11
N LEU A 37 3.98 4.92 -6.89
CA LEU A 37 4.74 3.76 -6.41
C LEU A 37 6.06 4.17 -5.75
N GLU A 38 6.76 5.15 -6.33
CA GLU A 38 7.97 5.72 -5.75
C GLU A 38 7.70 6.42 -4.41
N THR A 39 6.59 7.16 -4.32
CA THR A 39 6.16 7.81 -3.08
C THR A 39 5.83 6.77 -2.00
N LEU A 40 5.12 5.70 -2.35
CA LEU A 40 4.81 4.61 -1.41
C LEU A 40 6.09 3.88 -0.95
N ARG A 41 7.04 3.63 -1.84
CA ARG A 41 8.35 3.04 -1.47
C ARG A 41 9.14 3.95 -0.54
N ALA A 42 9.12 5.26 -0.76
CA ALA A 42 9.75 6.23 0.12
C ALA A 42 9.08 6.28 1.51
N GLN A 43 7.74 6.18 1.58
CA GLN A 43 7.01 6.05 2.83
C GLN A 43 7.36 4.75 3.58
N LYS A 44 7.40 3.62 2.87
CA LYS A 44 7.84 2.33 3.42
C LYS A 44 9.23 2.42 4.04
N PHE A 45 10.19 3.05 3.34
CA PHE A 45 11.54 3.25 3.86
C PHE A 45 11.53 4.12 5.12
N ASN A 46 10.74 5.20 5.13
CA ASN A 46 10.63 6.10 6.27
C ASN A 46 10.08 5.38 7.52
N TYR A 47 8.97 4.66 7.41
CA TYR A 47 8.39 3.92 8.55
C TYR A 47 9.34 2.87 9.11
N ARG A 48 10.05 2.11 8.26
CA ARG A 48 11.07 1.14 8.72
C ARG A 48 12.21 1.81 9.47
N SER A 49 12.65 2.98 9.01
CA SER A 49 13.70 3.75 9.70
C SER A 49 13.23 4.21 11.08
N GLN A 50 12.00 4.71 11.20
CA GLN A 50 11.44 5.14 12.48
C GLN A 50 11.30 3.96 13.47
N ILE A 51 10.82 2.79 13.01
CA ILE A 51 10.73 1.59 13.85
C ILE A 51 12.12 1.19 14.36
N THR A 52 13.10 1.13 13.46
CA THR A 52 14.48 0.74 13.82
C THR A 52 15.09 1.71 14.83
N GLU A 53 14.79 3.00 14.72
CA GLU A 53 15.25 4.02 15.66
C GLU A 53 14.60 3.88 17.03
N LEU A 54 13.28 3.67 17.09
CA LEU A 54 12.55 3.46 18.35
C LEU A 54 12.98 2.18 19.06
N ASP A 55 13.16 1.08 18.30
CA ASP A 55 13.67 -0.19 18.81
C ASP A 55 15.06 -0.01 19.44
N ARG A 56 15.93 0.78 18.80
CA ARG A 56 17.28 1.06 19.31
C ARG A 56 17.28 1.91 20.57
N ILE A 57 16.33 2.84 20.71
CA ILE A 57 16.24 3.71 21.90
C ILE A 57 15.69 2.90 23.09
N SER A 58 14.53 2.28 22.92
CA SER A 58 13.93 1.36 23.90
C SER A 58 12.67 0.76 23.28
N ALA A 59 12.74 -0.51 22.87
CA ALA A 59 11.61 -1.21 22.27
C ALA A 59 10.41 -1.28 23.21
N ASP A 60 10.61 -1.61 24.49
CA ASP A 60 9.53 -1.76 25.47
C ASP A 60 8.82 -0.43 25.78
N ALA A 61 9.57 0.66 25.93
CA ALA A 61 9.00 1.98 26.18
C ALA A 61 8.27 2.56 24.97
N ASN A 62 8.57 2.08 23.76
CA ASN A 62 7.98 2.56 22.50
C ASN A 62 7.08 1.51 21.84
N ALA A 63 6.71 0.43 22.54
CA ALA A 63 6.04 -0.72 21.95
C ALA A 63 4.73 -0.35 21.23
N GLU A 64 3.92 0.53 21.83
CA GLU A 64 2.68 1.05 21.21
C GLU A 64 2.97 1.80 19.90
N LYS A 65 3.95 2.70 19.92
CA LYS A 65 4.34 3.48 18.74
C LYS A 65 4.95 2.61 17.63
N ILE A 66 5.74 1.60 18.01
CA ILE A 66 6.28 0.60 17.07
C ILE A 66 5.15 -0.22 16.45
N SER A 67 4.14 -0.60 17.24
CA SER A 67 2.96 -1.33 16.74
C SER A 67 2.16 -0.50 15.73
N ASP A 68 1.88 0.76 16.05
CA ASP A 68 1.20 1.69 15.14
C ASP A 68 1.96 1.90 13.83
N LEU A 69 3.27 2.14 13.91
CA LEU A 69 4.13 2.27 12.74
C LEU A 69 4.19 0.97 11.93
N SER A 70 4.16 -0.19 12.58
CA SER A 70 4.10 -1.49 11.91
C SER A 70 2.78 -1.70 11.16
N GLY A 71 1.67 -1.24 11.74
CA GLY A 71 0.36 -1.23 11.07
C GLY A 71 0.35 -0.33 9.84
N GLN A 72 0.93 0.87 9.95
CA GLN A 72 1.08 1.81 8.82
C GLN A 72 2.00 1.24 7.73
N LEU A 73 3.11 0.61 8.12
CA LEU A 73 4.02 -0.08 7.21
C LEU A 73 3.29 -1.15 6.41
N LYS A 74 2.50 -2.00 7.07
CA LYS A 74 1.71 -3.05 6.40
C LYS A 74 0.73 -2.47 5.40
N LYS A 75 0.01 -1.39 5.76
CA LYS A 75 -0.92 -0.72 4.85
C LYS A 75 -0.22 -0.20 3.59
N VAL A 76 0.96 0.40 3.73
CA VAL A 76 1.74 0.87 2.58
C VAL A 76 2.26 -0.30 1.74
N GLU A 77 2.63 -1.42 2.35
CA GLU A 77 3.03 -2.63 1.61
C GLU A 77 1.87 -3.21 0.79
N ASP A 78 0.67 -3.25 1.36
CA ASP A 78 -0.53 -3.68 0.63
C ASP A 78 -0.83 -2.73 -0.55
N GLN A 79 -0.73 -1.40 -0.33
CA GLN A 79 -0.88 -0.42 -1.41
C GLN A 79 0.17 -0.56 -2.51
N ILE A 80 1.44 -0.82 -2.15
CA ILE A 80 2.51 -1.09 -3.13
C ILE A 80 2.18 -2.33 -3.94
N LYS A 81 1.66 -3.37 -3.28
CA LYS A 81 1.29 -4.62 -3.93
C LYS A 81 0.16 -4.39 -4.93
N ASP A 82 -0.89 -3.67 -4.54
CA ASP A 82 -2.03 -3.36 -5.40
C ASP A 82 -1.59 -2.53 -6.62
N VAL A 83 -0.87 -1.42 -6.39
CA VAL A 83 -0.37 -0.56 -7.46
C VAL A 83 0.61 -1.30 -8.38
N ALA A 84 1.50 -2.13 -7.83
CA ALA A 84 2.39 -2.95 -8.64
C ALA A 84 1.60 -4.00 -9.44
N SER A 85 0.62 -4.65 -8.83
CA SER A 85 -0.25 -5.62 -9.50
C SER A 85 -1.01 -4.98 -10.66
N ASP A 86 -1.61 -3.81 -10.47
CA ASP A 86 -2.27 -3.05 -11.54
C ASP A 86 -1.27 -2.66 -12.64
N HIS A 87 -0.05 -2.26 -12.28
CA HIS A 87 0.98 -1.93 -13.26
C HIS A 87 1.45 -3.16 -14.08
N PHE A 88 1.55 -4.34 -13.46
CA PHE A 88 2.02 -5.56 -14.13
C PHE A 88 0.92 -6.32 -14.88
N PHE A 89 -0.32 -6.31 -14.38
CA PHE A 89 -1.43 -7.10 -14.91
C PHE A 89 -2.54 -6.25 -15.57
N GLY A 90 -2.50 -4.92 -15.42
CA GLY A 90 -3.59 -4.02 -15.80
C GLY A 90 -4.74 -4.04 -14.80
N GLU A 91 -5.75 -3.20 -15.01
CA GLU A 91 -6.98 -3.24 -14.21
C GLU A 91 -7.66 -4.61 -14.36
N ALA A 92 -8.16 -5.16 -13.24
CA ALA A 92 -8.94 -6.39 -13.27
C ALA A 92 -10.17 -6.19 -14.17
N TYR A 93 -10.20 -6.86 -15.31
CA TYR A 93 -11.39 -6.87 -16.18
C TYR A 93 -12.57 -7.43 -15.39
N THR A 94 -13.54 -6.58 -15.06
CA THR A 94 -14.83 -7.03 -14.53
C THR A 94 -15.67 -7.52 -15.70
N VAL A 95 -15.77 -8.84 -15.85
CA VAL A 95 -16.65 -9.45 -16.87
C VAL A 95 -18.06 -9.50 -16.31
N SER A 96 -18.95 -8.65 -16.81
CA SER A 96 -20.39 -8.78 -16.55
C SER A 96 -20.97 -9.86 -17.48
N ILE A 97 -21.48 -10.95 -16.89
CA ILE A 97 -22.19 -11.98 -17.66
C ILE A 97 -23.57 -11.41 -17.99
N SER A 98 -23.94 -11.32 -19.27
CA SER A 98 -25.25 -10.80 -19.67
C SER A 98 -26.38 -11.66 -19.05
N PRO A 99 -27.56 -11.09 -18.79
CA PRO A 99 -28.70 -11.85 -18.29
C PRO A 99 -29.05 -13.04 -19.18
N GLU A 100 -28.89 -12.92 -20.51
CA GLU A 100 -29.11 -14.03 -21.43
C GLU A 100 -28.09 -15.16 -21.24
N ALA A 101 -26.81 -14.83 -21.02
CA ALA A 101 -25.77 -15.81 -20.75
C ALA A 101 -25.94 -16.47 -19.37
N GLN A 102 -26.39 -15.73 -18.35
CA GLN A 102 -26.71 -16.30 -17.03
C GLN A 102 -27.86 -17.31 -17.09
N ALA A 103 -28.90 -17.01 -17.89
CA ALA A 103 -30.03 -17.90 -18.12
C ALA A 103 -29.64 -19.14 -18.95
N MET A 104 -28.74 -18.98 -19.93
CA MET A 104 -28.29 -20.08 -20.80
C MET A 104 -27.38 -21.09 -20.07
N TYR A 105 -26.56 -20.61 -19.13
CA TYR A 105 -25.62 -21.45 -18.36
C TYR A 105 -26.14 -21.84 -16.95
N GLY A 106 -27.39 -21.53 -16.62
CA GLY A 106 -28.02 -21.98 -15.37
C GLY A 106 -27.43 -21.39 -14.09
N LEU A 107 -26.80 -20.22 -14.16
CA LEU A 107 -26.17 -19.54 -13.01
C LEU A 107 -27.15 -18.62 -12.24
N ALA A 108 -28.46 -18.84 -12.40
CA ALA A 108 -29.48 -18.10 -11.67
C ALA A 108 -29.37 -18.41 -10.18
N ALA A 109 -28.93 -17.41 -9.42
CA ALA A 109 -28.82 -17.42 -7.98
C ALA A 109 -30.08 -17.99 -7.31
N ASP A 110 -29.85 -18.79 -6.27
CA ASP A 110 -30.79 -19.38 -5.31
C ASP A 110 -31.71 -18.36 -4.60
N LYS A 111 -32.45 -17.54 -5.35
CA LYS A 111 -33.49 -16.65 -4.82
C LYS A 111 -34.90 -17.19 -5.00
N GLU A 112 -35.11 -18.17 -5.87
CA GLU A 112 -36.42 -18.79 -6.05
C GLU A 112 -36.65 -19.99 -5.12
N LEU A 113 -35.59 -20.63 -4.61
CA LEU A 113 -35.74 -21.78 -3.69
C LEU A 113 -36.18 -21.38 -2.26
N SER A 114 -35.85 -20.17 -1.80
CA SER A 114 -36.26 -19.70 -0.47
C SER A 114 -37.71 -19.21 -0.43
N ALA A 115 -38.26 -18.75 -1.56
CA ALA A 115 -39.66 -18.28 -1.64
C ALA A 115 -40.68 -19.43 -1.69
N GLN A 116 -40.27 -20.64 -2.07
CA GLN A 116 -41.14 -21.83 -2.04
C GLN A 116 -41.17 -22.54 -0.68
N GLN A 117 -40.13 -22.41 0.15
CA GLN A 117 -40.11 -23.04 1.49
C GLN A 117 -41.02 -22.32 2.50
N ASP A 118 -41.22 -21.00 2.35
CA ASP A 118 -42.11 -20.22 3.23
C ASP A 118 -43.62 -20.35 2.94
N LYS A 119 -43.98 -21.11 1.88
CA LYS A 119 -45.39 -21.43 1.56
C LYS A 119 -45.81 -22.85 2.01
N MET A 120 -44.91 -23.60 2.65
CA MET A 120 -45.18 -24.97 3.14
C MET A 120 -45.09 -25.12 4.67
N LEU A 121 -45.17 -24.00 5.43
CA LEU A 121 -45.36 -24.02 6.89
C LEU A 121 -46.70 -23.37 7.27
#